data_AF-A0A0G3X999-F1
#
_entry.id   AF-A0A0G3X999-F1
#
_cell.length_a   1.000
_cell.length_b   1.000
_cell.length_c   1.000
_cell.angle_alpha   90.00
_cell.angle_beta   90.00
_cell.angle_gamma   90.00
#
_symmetry.space_group_name_H-M   'P 1'
#
loop_
_entity.id
_entity.type
_entity.pdbx_description
1 polymer ?
#
loop_
_entity_poly.entity_id
_entity_poly.type
_entity_poly.pdbx_seq_one_letter_code
_entity_poly.pdbx_strand_id
1 'polypeptide(L)'
;MKLTPIDGGMAIPADDTTADRLVAQYLAAASQGEASAFFDLGVAFSTDDHEVECDLVEAHKWFNLAAVNGHEEAAFCRAEISDEMTAREIAEAQRRAREWLNADARRAA
;
A
#
# COMPACT_ATOMS: atom_id res chain seq x y z
N MET A 1 -12.31 43.63 21.72
CA MET A 1 -12.77 42.42 21.01
C MET A 1 -11.53 41.60 20.67
N LYS A 2 -11.35 40.45 21.34
CA LYS A 2 -10.12 39.65 21.27
C LYS A 2 -10.09 38.87 19.94
N LEU A 3 -8.94 38.85 19.28
CA LEU A 3 -8.65 37.99 18.14
C LEU A 3 -8.66 36.53 18.57
N THR A 4 -9.32 35.68 17.79
CA THR A 4 -8.86 34.31 17.50
C THR A 4 -9.27 33.97 16.07
N PRO A 5 -8.34 33.99 15.10
CA PRO A 5 -8.53 33.20 13.89
C PRO A 5 -8.36 31.74 14.29
N ILE A 6 -9.43 30.95 14.17
CA ILE A 6 -9.28 29.50 14.04
C ILE A 6 -8.76 29.23 12.64
N ASP A 7 -7.47 29.52 12.45
CA ASP A 7 -6.69 29.02 11.34
C ASP A 7 -6.62 27.51 11.56
N GLY A 8 -7.56 26.79 10.94
CA GLY A 8 -7.58 25.33 10.87
C GLY A 8 -6.43 24.81 9.99
N GLY A 9 -5.21 25.28 10.27
CA GLY A 9 -3.97 24.78 9.74
C GLY A 9 -3.57 23.53 10.51
N MET A 10 -4.30 22.44 10.27
CA MET A 10 -3.73 21.11 10.49
C MET A 10 -3.65 20.47 9.12
N ALA A 11 -2.61 20.85 8.37
CA ALA A 11 -2.04 19.96 7.38
C ALA A 11 -1.58 18.74 8.18
N ILE A 12 -2.44 17.74 8.30
CA ILE A 12 -2.01 16.39 8.66
C ILE A 12 -1.08 15.99 7.52
N PRO A 13 0.25 15.86 7.76
CA PRO A 13 1.12 15.32 6.73
C PRO A 13 0.57 13.93 6.39
N ALA A 14 0.54 13.63 5.09
CA ALA A 14 -0.15 12.51 4.46
C ALA A 14 0.41 11.10 4.80
N ASP A 15 0.83 10.88 6.04
CA ASP A 15 1.51 9.67 6.51
C ASP A 15 0.91 9.08 7.81
N ASP A 16 -0.13 9.67 8.41
CA ASP A 16 -0.81 9.13 9.61
C ASP A 16 -2.18 8.51 9.25
N THR A 17 -2.22 7.71 8.18
CA THR A 17 -3.46 7.06 7.70
C THR A 17 -3.53 5.64 8.27
N THR A 18 -4.75 5.13 8.51
CA THR A 18 -5.00 3.73 8.89
C THR A 18 -4.23 2.75 7.99
N ALA A 19 -4.12 3.07 6.69
CA ALA A 19 -3.32 2.34 5.70
C ALA A 19 -1.83 2.21 6.06
N ASP A 20 -1.15 3.27 6.52
CA ASP A 20 0.28 3.19 6.89
C ASP A 20 0.49 2.34 8.15
N ARG A 21 -0.41 2.48 9.14
CA ARG A 21 -0.39 1.62 10.32
C ARG A 21 -0.65 0.16 9.96
N LEU A 22 -1.55 -0.11 9.02
CA LEU A 22 -1.82 -1.45 8.52
C LEU A 22 -0.57 -2.04 7.86
N VAL A 23 0.05 -1.28 6.96
CA VAL A 23 1.32 -1.64 6.30
C VAL A 23 2.40 -1.93 7.34
N ALA A 24 2.62 -1.05 8.30
CA ALA A 24 3.61 -1.26 9.36
C ALA A 24 3.30 -2.51 10.21
N GLN A 25 2.02 -2.80 10.48
CA GLN A 25 1.61 -3.95 11.28
C GLN A 25 1.83 -5.28 10.55
N TYR A 26 1.47 -5.35 9.26
CA TYR A 26 1.73 -6.51 8.42
C TYR A 26 3.23 -6.72 8.20
N LEU A 27 4.00 -5.65 7.95
CA LEU A 27 5.45 -5.74 7.79
C LEU A 27 6.16 -6.17 9.08
N ALA A 28 5.69 -5.70 10.24
CA ALA A 28 6.20 -6.18 11.53
C ALA A 28 5.90 -7.68 11.73
N ALA A 29 4.71 -8.13 11.35
CA ALA A 29 4.33 -9.54 11.35
C ALA A 29 5.10 -10.36 10.31
N ALA A 30 5.57 -9.74 9.23
CA ALA A 30 6.27 -10.36 8.10
C ALA A 30 7.68 -10.88 8.40
N SER A 31 8.15 -10.85 9.65
CA SER A 31 9.51 -11.26 10.06
C SER A 31 9.96 -12.66 9.61
N GLN A 32 9.06 -13.48 9.06
CA GLN A 32 9.35 -14.82 8.52
C GLN A 32 8.94 -15.02 7.05
N GLY A 33 8.37 -14.03 6.37
CA GLY A 33 7.84 -14.19 5.01
C GLY A 33 7.35 -12.88 4.42
N GLU A 34 8.28 -12.08 3.88
CA GLU A 34 8.00 -10.76 3.29
C GLU A 34 6.97 -10.86 2.15
N ALA A 35 7.08 -11.90 1.31
CA ALA A 35 6.19 -12.10 0.16
C ALA A 35 4.72 -12.35 0.57
N SER A 36 4.49 -13.13 1.63
CA SER A 36 3.13 -13.40 2.14
C SER A 36 2.52 -12.17 2.80
N ALA A 37 3.30 -11.40 3.56
CA ALA A 37 2.78 -10.17 4.16
C ALA A 37 2.40 -9.11 3.12
N PHE A 38 3.17 -9.00 2.04
CA PHE A 38 2.78 -8.16 0.91
C PHE A 38 1.51 -8.69 0.23
N PHE A 39 1.34 -10.01 0.14
CA PHE A 39 0.10 -10.58 -0.39
C PHE A 39 -1.10 -10.22 0.49
N ASP A 40 -0.99 -10.41 1.80
CA ASP A 40 -2.06 -10.09 2.75
C ASP A 40 -2.39 -8.59 2.75
N LEU A 41 -1.39 -7.72 2.60
CA LEU A 41 -1.62 -6.29 2.37
C LEU A 41 -2.40 -6.04 1.09
N GLY A 42 -2.02 -6.69 -0.01
CA GLY A 42 -2.76 -6.60 -1.27
C GLY A 42 -4.22 -6.98 -1.11
N VAL A 43 -4.49 -8.06 -0.36
CA VAL A 43 -5.85 -8.48 -0.02
C VAL A 43 -6.56 -7.42 0.81
N ALA A 44 -5.93 -6.90 1.86
CA ALA A 44 -6.53 -5.91 2.74
C ALA A 44 -6.91 -4.60 2.03
N PHE A 45 -6.11 -4.17 1.04
CA PHE A 45 -6.45 -3.01 0.20
C PHE A 45 -7.49 -3.33 -0.89
N SER A 46 -7.67 -4.61 -1.26
CA SER A 46 -8.72 -5.04 -2.20
C SER A 46 -10.07 -5.27 -1.52
N THR A 47 -10.07 -5.52 -0.21
CA THR A 47 -11.27 -5.73 0.59
C THR A 47 -11.64 -4.47 1.36
N ASP A 48 -12.92 -4.15 1.49
CA ASP A 48 -13.41 -3.05 2.35
C ASP A 48 -13.37 -3.39 3.85
N ASP A 49 -12.54 -4.37 4.22
CA ASP A 49 -12.43 -4.89 5.58
C ASP A 49 -11.22 -4.21 6.24
N HIS A 50 -11.39 -3.65 7.44
CA HIS A 50 -10.38 -2.91 8.26
C HIS A 50 -10.36 -1.37 8.17
N GLU A 51 -11.49 -0.72 7.84
CA GLU A 51 -11.60 0.76 7.83
C GLU A 51 -10.64 1.46 6.84
N VAL A 52 -10.09 0.68 5.90
CA VAL A 52 -9.30 1.17 4.78
C VAL A 52 -10.19 1.10 3.54
N GLU A 53 -10.37 2.23 2.86
CA GLU A 53 -11.11 2.26 1.60
C GLU A 53 -10.43 1.34 0.59
N CYS A 54 -11.23 0.56 -0.13
CA CYS A 54 -10.73 -0.29 -1.21
C CYS A 54 -9.96 0.57 -2.23
N ASP A 55 -8.65 0.31 -2.34
CA ASP A 55 -7.76 1.00 -3.26
C ASP A 55 -7.00 -0.03 -4.10
N LEU A 56 -7.53 -0.27 -5.30
CA LEU A 56 -6.94 -1.21 -6.25
C LEU A 56 -5.51 -0.83 -6.66
N VAL A 57 -5.14 0.47 -6.58
CA VAL A 57 -3.78 0.93 -6.88
C VAL A 57 -2.80 0.44 -5.82
N GLU A 58 -3.15 0.57 -4.53
CA GLU A 58 -2.34 0.03 -3.45
C GLU A 58 -2.37 -1.50 -3.45
N ALA A 59 -3.53 -2.14 -3.65
CA ALA A 59 -3.62 -3.59 -3.75
C ALA A 59 -2.68 -4.16 -4.82
N HIS A 60 -2.70 -3.57 -6.03
CA HIS A 60 -1.82 -3.96 -7.12
C HIS A 60 -0.35 -3.75 -6.80
N LYS A 61 0.00 -2.65 -6.14
CA LYS A 61 1.37 -2.40 -5.69
C LYS A 61 1.85 -3.53 -4.77
N TRP A 62 1.07 -3.89 -3.76
CA TRP A 62 1.45 -4.93 -2.80
C TRP A 62 1.51 -6.32 -3.43
N PHE A 63 0.53 -6.69 -4.25
CA PHE A 63 0.60 -7.94 -5.01
C PHE A 63 1.79 -7.99 -5.97
N ASN A 64 2.17 -6.86 -6.57
CA ASN A 64 3.37 -6.79 -7.41
C ASN A 64 4.64 -7.03 -6.60
N LEU A 65 4.76 -6.47 -5.39
CA LEU A 65 5.90 -6.69 -4.49
C LEU A 65 5.98 -8.14 -4.00
N ALA A 66 4.84 -8.72 -3.64
CA ALA A 66 4.74 -10.14 -3.27
C ALA A 66 5.17 -11.06 -4.43
N ALA A 67 4.68 -10.79 -5.65
CA ALA A 67 5.04 -11.56 -6.85
C ALA A 67 6.53 -11.47 -7.18
N VAL A 68 7.15 -10.30 -7.04
CA VAL A 68 8.60 -10.10 -7.23
C VAL A 68 9.41 -10.87 -6.19
N ASN A 69 8.88 -11.05 -4.98
CA ASN A 69 9.47 -11.87 -3.92
C ASN A 69 9.19 -13.37 -4.06
N GLY A 70 8.55 -13.82 -5.15
CA GLY A 70 8.31 -15.24 -5.44
C GLY A 70 6.94 -15.77 -4.99
N HIS A 71 6.00 -14.90 -4.61
CA HIS A 71 4.63 -15.31 -4.30
C HIS A 71 3.80 -15.47 -5.59
N GLU A 72 3.67 -16.70 -6.08
CA GLU A 72 2.97 -17.00 -7.34
C GLU A 72 1.50 -16.58 -7.31
N GLU A 73 0.80 -16.81 -6.19
CA GLU A 73 -0.61 -16.43 -6.02
C GLU A 73 -0.81 -14.92 -6.08
N ALA A 74 0.20 -14.13 -5.68
CA ALA A 74 0.11 -12.68 -5.79
C ALA A 74 0.14 -12.21 -7.25
N ALA A 75 0.83 -12.94 -8.14
CA ALA A 75 0.83 -12.62 -9.56
C ALA A 75 -0.56 -12.83 -10.19
N PHE A 76 -1.30 -13.84 -9.74
CA PHE A 76 -2.69 -14.08 -10.14
C PHE A 76 -3.60 -12.96 -9.65
N CYS A 77 -3.59 -12.65 -8.33
CA CYS A 77 -4.42 -11.57 -7.79
C CYS A 77 -4.11 -10.22 -8.43
N ARG A 78 -2.82 -9.92 -8.69
CA ARG A 78 -2.42 -8.71 -9.42
C ARG A 78 -3.07 -8.66 -10.81
N ALA A 79 -3.08 -9.78 -11.54
CA ALA A 79 -3.66 -9.84 -12.88
C ALA A 79 -5.19 -9.70 -12.85
N GLU A 80 -5.85 -10.29 -11.86
CA GLU A 80 -7.31 -10.19 -11.69
C GLU A 80 -7.73 -8.74 -11.45
N ILE A 81 -7.14 -8.06 -10.46
CA ILE A 81 -7.51 -6.67 -10.17
C ILE A 81 -7.07 -5.71 -11.28
N SER A 82 -6.05 -6.06 -12.08
CA SER A 82 -5.64 -5.25 -13.23
C SER A 82 -6.72 -5.16 -14.30
N ASP A 83 -7.64 -6.13 -14.37
CA ASP A 83 -8.75 -6.11 -15.32
C ASP A 83 -9.79 -5.03 -14.96
N GLU A 84 -9.94 -4.73 -13.66
CA GLU A 84 -10.82 -3.68 -13.14
C GLU A 84 -10.17 -2.29 -13.10
N MET A 85 -8.86 -2.21 -13.34
CA MET A 85 -8.09 -0.97 -13.31
C MET A 85 -7.86 -0.38 -14.69
N THR A 86 -7.75 0.95 -14.74
CA THR A 86 -7.29 1.65 -15.95
C THR A 86 -5.78 1.56 -16.10
N ALA A 87 -5.29 1.72 -17.33
CA ALA A 87 -3.86 1.80 -17.61
C ALA A 87 -3.14 2.90 -16.79
N ARG A 88 -3.86 3.98 -16.43
CA ARG A 88 -3.30 5.06 -15.59
C ARG A 88 -3.08 4.59 -14.16
N GLU A 89 -4.06 3.87 -13.60
CA GLU A 89 -4.00 3.30 -12.25
C GLU A 89 -2.93 2.21 -12.15
N ILE A 90 -2.84 1.33 -13.15
CA ILE A 90 -1.78 0.31 -13.21
C ILE A 90 -0.40 0.97 -13.26
N ALA A 91 -0.22 1.99 -14.11
CA ALA A 91 1.05 2.72 -14.19
C ALA A 91 1.40 3.42 -12.87
N GLU A 92 0.40 3.91 -12.13
CA GLU A 92 0.59 4.50 -10.81
C GLU A 92 0.99 3.46 -9.76
N ALA A 93 0.29 2.33 -9.70
CA ALA A 93 0.61 1.22 -8.80
C ALA A 93 2.03 0.70 -9.02
N GLN A 94 2.44 0.53 -10.28
CA GLN A 94 3.79 0.11 -10.64
C GLN A 94 4.86 1.15 -10.24
N ARG A 95 4.58 2.45 -10.41
CA ARG A 95 5.47 3.51 -9.94
C ARG A 95 5.64 3.45 -8.43
N ARG A 96 4.55 3.41 -7.68
CA ARG A 96 4.57 3.32 -6.21
C ARG A 96 5.30 2.06 -5.72
N ALA A 97 5.11 0.92 -6.38
CA ALA A 97 5.83 -0.32 -6.06
C ALA A 97 7.34 -0.17 -6.27
N ARG A 98 7.74 0.48 -7.35
CA ARG A 98 9.16 0.74 -7.63
C ARG A 98 9.76 1.74 -6.65
N GLU A 99 9.01 2.77 -6.27
CA GLU A 99 9.41 3.71 -5.23
C GLU A 99 9.56 3.02 -3.88
N TRP A 100 8.65 2.11 -3.53
CA TRP A 100 8.74 1.28 -2.34
C TRP A 100 10.02 0.44 -2.34
N LEU A 101 10.32 -0.31 -3.41
CA LEU A 101 11.55 -1.10 -3.52
C LEU A 101 12.81 -0.22 -3.38
N ASN A 102 12.80 0.98 -3.97
CA ASN A 102 13.92 1.92 -3.85
C ASN A 102 14.06 2.49 -2.42
N ALA A 103 12.95 2.73 -1.72
CA ALA A 103 12.93 3.23 -0.35
C ALA A 103 13.31 2.13 0.64
N ASP A 104 12.85 0.90 0.43
CA ASP A 104 13.20 -0.27 1.21
C ASP A 104 14.69 -0.61 1.07
N ALA A 105 15.22 -0.60 -0.16
CA ALA A 105 16.65 -0.76 -0.41
C ALA A 105 17.53 0.28 0.31
N ARG A 106 16.98 1.47 0.60
CA ARG A 106 17.65 2.49 1.44
C ARG A 106 17.46 2.27 2.93
N ARG A 107 16.41 1.58 3.36
CA ARG A 107 16.20 1.17 4.76
C ARG A 107 17.07 -0.04 5.14
N ALA A 108 17.44 -0.85 4.15
CA ALA A 108 18.31 -2.01 4.31
C ALA A 108 19.83 -1.72 4.21
N ALA A 109 20.24 -0.46 3.99
CA ALA A 109 21.65 -0.04 3.78
C ALA A 109 22.19 0.78 4.97
#